data_AF-A0A1J5RD23-F1
#
_entry.id   AF-A0A1J5RD23-F1
#
_cell.length_a   1.000
_cell.length_b   1.000
_cell.length_c   1.000
_cell.angle_alpha   90.00
_cell.angle_beta   90.00
_cell.angle_gamma   90.00
#
_symmetry.space_group_name_H-M   'P 1'
#
loop_
_entity.id
_entity.type
_entity.pdbx_description
1 polymer ?
#
loop_
_entity_poly.entity_id
_entity_poly.type
_entity_poly.pdbx_seq_one_letter_code
_entity_poly.pdbx_strand_id
1 'polypeptide(L)'
;MGRRSHSQTLALWANGERVGRWTITGRGDMELQYDPGWVASPFGRPLSLSLPFNFNNETLKGDNVAHYFEGLLPDSDAIRRRVAARFKTGSTEAFGLLAAIGRDCVGALQLLADDKGPTGFDQVEGVPVDDEAIERHLLEVVTPDRFAGQDPDDDFRISLAGAQEKDAFLRWNGQWLKPRGATPTTHIFKLPLGLVGGRQADFSTSVDNEWLCMRLMKAYGLPVANADIATFGKQRVLVVERFDRAVSNDGKRLFRLVQEDFCQATGTSPLVKYENEGGPGLVKIFTLLQQSVDAERDLRTLMASQILFWMLRAPDGHAKNFSIQLLPGQVGRFHLTPLYDVMSALPVLGDGPNKWSWRDLKLAMALIGKNRHYLMHTVQRRHFNSTAKKVGYGESAEPLLQEFIARTPTVVEEMQAQLPKGFSQEVADKVLGGLLEAAKTLEGMPAS
;
A
#
# COMPACT_ATOMS: atom_id res chain seq x y z
N MET A 1 -16.67 -0.67 31.16
CA MET A 1 -17.09 -1.29 29.88
C MET A 1 -17.59 -2.70 30.18
N GLY A 2 -18.82 -3.04 29.81
CA GLY A 2 -19.41 -4.36 30.07
C GLY A 2 -18.67 -5.46 29.32
N ARG A 3 -18.37 -6.56 30.03
CA ARG A 3 -17.68 -7.75 29.50
C ARG A 3 -18.57 -8.39 28.42
N ARG A 4 -18.07 -8.59 27.20
CA ARG A 4 -18.83 -9.25 26.12
C ARG A 4 -19.07 -10.72 26.50
N SER A 5 -20.32 -11.15 26.64
CA SER A 5 -20.66 -12.52 27.07
C SER A 5 -20.50 -13.58 25.97
N HIS A 6 -20.34 -13.17 24.72
CA HIS A 6 -20.27 -14.07 23.56
C HIS A 6 -19.01 -13.83 22.73
N SER A 7 -18.39 -14.92 22.27
CA SER A 7 -17.33 -14.88 21.28
C SER A 7 -17.87 -14.42 19.92
N GLN A 8 -17.02 -13.76 19.14
CA GLN A 8 -17.34 -13.35 17.78
C GLN A 8 -16.32 -13.97 16.82
N THR A 9 -16.77 -14.57 15.71
CA THR A 9 -15.91 -15.32 14.78
C THR A 9 -16.17 -14.90 13.35
N LEU A 10 -15.10 -14.71 12.58
CA LEU A 10 -15.13 -14.59 11.12
C LEU A 10 -14.38 -15.77 10.50
N ALA A 11 -14.99 -16.42 9.50
CA ALA A 11 -14.31 -17.37 8.64
C ALA A 11 -13.43 -16.63 7.64
N LEU A 12 -12.23 -17.16 7.44
CA LEU A 12 -11.20 -16.61 6.57
C LEU A 12 -11.12 -17.46 5.32
N TRP A 13 -11.22 -16.84 4.16
CA TRP A 13 -11.22 -17.49 2.86
C TRP A 13 -10.19 -16.86 1.92
N ALA A 14 -9.61 -17.65 1.03
CA ALA A 14 -8.76 -17.19 -0.06
C ALA A 14 -9.09 -17.98 -1.33
N ASN A 15 -9.56 -17.31 -2.38
CA ASN A 15 -9.90 -17.91 -3.68
C ASN A 15 -10.83 -19.14 -3.58
N GLY A 16 -11.76 -19.15 -2.62
CA GLY A 16 -12.71 -20.25 -2.38
C GLY A 16 -12.24 -21.32 -1.40
N GLU A 17 -10.96 -21.32 -1.00
CA GLU A 17 -10.44 -22.22 0.03
C GLU A 17 -10.57 -21.59 1.41
N ARG A 18 -10.97 -22.39 2.41
CA ARG A 18 -11.05 -21.94 3.80
C ARG A 18 -9.65 -21.91 4.38
N VAL A 19 -9.17 -20.72 4.73
CA VAL A 19 -7.84 -20.50 5.32
C VAL A 19 -7.86 -20.77 6.82
N GLY A 20 -8.94 -20.41 7.49
CA GLY A 20 -9.06 -20.53 8.94
C GLY A 20 -10.20 -19.71 9.53
N ARG A 21 -10.06 -19.33 10.80
CA ARG A 21 -11.00 -18.48 11.52
C ARG A 21 -10.27 -17.50 12.43
N TRP A 22 -10.81 -16.29 12.50
CA TRP A 22 -10.42 -15.27 13.46
C TRP A 22 -11.51 -15.08 14.49
N THR A 23 -11.17 -15.25 15.77
CA THR A 23 -12.11 -15.22 16.89
C THR A 23 -11.69 -14.14 17.89
N ILE A 24 -12.65 -13.34 18.35
CA ILE A 24 -12.53 -12.57 19.59
C ILE A 24 -13.28 -13.35 20.68
N THR A 25 -12.55 -13.85 21.68
CA THR A 25 -13.15 -14.62 22.77
C THR A 25 -14.02 -13.73 23.68
N GLY A 26 -14.86 -14.32 24.52
CA GLY A 26 -15.62 -13.55 25.52
C GLY A 26 -14.75 -12.80 26.55
N ARG A 27 -13.45 -13.10 26.61
CA ARG A 27 -12.48 -12.36 27.43
C ARG A 27 -11.86 -11.17 26.70
N GLY A 28 -12.05 -11.07 25.38
CA GLY A 28 -11.47 -10.03 24.52
C GLY A 28 -10.19 -10.46 23.79
N ASP A 29 -9.67 -11.66 24.06
CA ASP A 29 -8.47 -12.17 23.40
C ASP A 29 -8.73 -12.44 21.91
N MET A 30 -7.80 -12.05 21.05
CA MET A 30 -7.83 -12.34 19.62
C MET A 30 -7.09 -13.63 19.31
N GLU A 31 -7.74 -14.52 18.57
CA GLU A 31 -7.25 -15.84 18.23
C GLU A 31 -7.36 -16.10 16.72
N LEU A 32 -6.30 -16.63 16.12
CA LEU A 32 -6.30 -17.11 14.74
C LEU A 32 -6.03 -18.62 14.75
N GLN A 33 -6.95 -19.38 14.15
CA GLN A 33 -6.80 -20.81 13.94
C GLN A 33 -6.84 -21.11 12.45
N TYR A 34 -5.75 -21.63 11.90
CA TYR A 34 -5.73 -22.09 10.51
C TYR A 34 -6.57 -23.36 10.34
N ASP A 35 -7.21 -23.47 9.18
CA ASP A 35 -7.93 -24.66 8.78
C ASP A 35 -6.93 -25.79 8.47
N PRO A 36 -7.13 -27.02 9.00
CA PRO A 36 -6.22 -28.13 8.70
C PRO A 36 -6.09 -28.43 7.21
N GLY A 37 -7.16 -28.24 6.43
CA GLY A 37 -7.14 -28.42 4.98
C GLY A 37 -6.24 -27.40 4.29
N TRP A 38 -6.22 -26.16 4.76
CA TRP A 38 -5.31 -25.14 4.26
C TRP A 38 -3.84 -25.43 4.59
N VAL A 39 -3.56 -25.87 5.82
CA VAL A 39 -2.19 -26.22 6.23
C VAL A 39 -1.65 -27.41 5.42
N ALA A 40 -2.51 -28.37 5.08
CA ALA A 40 -2.15 -29.53 4.26
C ALA A 40 -2.18 -29.27 2.73
N SER A 41 -2.75 -28.13 2.30
CA SER A 41 -2.90 -27.79 0.88
C SER A 41 -1.54 -27.50 0.23
N PRO A 42 -1.27 -27.95 -1.00
CA PRO A 42 -0.08 -27.54 -1.75
C PRO A 42 -0.06 -26.03 -2.06
N PHE A 43 -1.22 -25.37 -1.99
CA PHE A 43 -1.36 -23.92 -2.11
C PHE A 43 -1.35 -23.21 -0.75
N GLY A 44 -1.34 -23.99 0.34
CA GLY A 44 -1.32 -23.53 1.72
C GLY A 44 -0.10 -22.67 2.01
N ARG A 45 -0.35 -21.52 2.63
CA ARG A 45 0.69 -20.59 3.13
C ARG A 45 0.14 -19.76 4.28
N PRO A 46 0.98 -19.32 5.23
CA PRO A 46 0.51 -18.47 6.31
C PRO A 46 -0.11 -17.18 5.75
N LEU A 47 -1.04 -16.58 6.50
CA LEU A 47 -1.61 -15.27 6.18
C LEU A 47 -0.58 -14.14 6.29
N SER A 48 0.42 -14.33 7.15
CA SER A 48 1.50 -13.39 7.42
C SER A 48 2.73 -14.15 7.90
N LEU A 49 3.93 -13.64 7.59
CA LEU A 49 5.18 -14.13 8.18
C LEU A 49 5.20 -13.96 9.71
N SER A 50 4.42 -13.03 10.27
CA SER A 50 4.26 -12.87 11.72
C SER A 50 3.24 -13.83 12.34
N LEU A 51 2.52 -14.59 11.51
CA LEU A 51 1.50 -15.57 11.87
C LEU A 51 1.82 -16.94 11.22
N PRO A 52 2.98 -17.55 11.51
CA PRO A 52 3.44 -18.74 10.80
C PRO A 52 2.56 -19.95 11.12
N PHE A 53 2.59 -20.94 10.23
CA PHE A 53 2.17 -22.30 10.60
C PHE A 53 3.09 -22.81 11.71
N ASN A 54 2.51 -23.44 12.72
CA ASN A 54 3.25 -24.13 13.77
C ASN A 54 3.05 -25.65 13.63
N PHE A 55 3.94 -26.43 14.25
CA PHE A 55 4.01 -27.89 14.07
C PHE A 55 2.69 -28.61 14.35
N ASN A 56 1.92 -28.14 15.33
CA ASN A 56 0.70 -28.79 15.79
C ASN A 56 -0.58 -28.07 15.31
N ASN A 57 -0.44 -27.06 14.44
CA ASN A 57 -1.51 -26.14 14.06
C ASN A 57 -2.28 -25.56 15.27
N GLU A 58 -1.56 -25.21 16.33
CA GLU A 58 -2.06 -24.55 17.53
C GLU A 58 -2.62 -23.16 17.21
N THR A 59 -3.62 -22.74 17.97
CA THR A 59 -4.22 -21.41 17.85
C THR A 59 -3.19 -20.32 18.15
N LEU A 60 -2.98 -19.42 17.20
CA LEU A 60 -2.15 -18.23 17.35
C LEU A 60 -2.92 -17.18 18.15
N LYS A 61 -2.22 -16.49 19.07
CA LYS A 61 -2.81 -15.48 19.96
C LYS A 61 -1.87 -14.28 20.11
N GLY A 62 -2.41 -13.21 20.68
CA GLY A 62 -1.66 -12.02 21.08
C GLY A 62 -1.55 -10.96 19.99
N ASP A 63 -0.66 -10.00 20.21
CA ASP A 63 -0.62 -8.74 19.48
C ASP A 63 -0.42 -8.91 17.97
N ASN A 64 0.34 -9.90 17.53
CA ASN A 64 0.54 -10.15 16.09
C ASN A 64 -0.80 -10.42 15.36
N VAL A 65 -1.72 -11.15 16.00
CA VAL A 65 -3.06 -11.41 15.43
C VAL A 65 -3.81 -10.09 15.30
N ALA A 66 -3.83 -9.29 16.37
CA ALA A 66 -4.48 -7.98 16.38
C ALA A 66 -3.89 -7.04 15.32
N HIS A 67 -2.57 -6.91 15.27
CA HIS A 67 -1.85 -6.05 14.33
C HIS A 67 -2.11 -6.44 12.87
N TYR A 68 -2.19 -7.74 12.56
CA TYR A 68 -2.49 -8.19 11.21
C TYR A 68 -3.84 -7.69 10.71
N PHE A 69 -4.91 -7.92 11.49
CA PHE A 69 -6.27 -7.53 11.10
C PHE A 69 -6.48 -6.01 11.16
N GLU A 70 -5.89 -5.33 12.15
CA GLU A 70 -5.86 -3.86 12.19
C GLU A 70 -5.16 -3.27 10.96
N GLY A 71 -4.10 -3.95 10.47
CA GLY A 71 -3.33 -3.52 9.30
C GLY A 71 -4.09 -3.58 7.97
N LEU A 72 -5.21 -4.30 7.90
CA LEU A 72 -6.08 -4.39 6.72
C LEU A 72 -7.00 -3.18 6.56
N LEU A 73 -7.20 -2.41 7.63
CA LEU A 73 -8.14 -1.29 7.66
C LEU A 73 -7.46 0.03 7.27
N PRO A 74 -8.25 1.04 6.87
CA PRO A 74 -7.74 2.40 6.69
C PRO A 74 -7.03 2.90 7.94
N ASP A 75 -5.95 3.66 7.75
CA ASP A 75 -5.17 4.24 8.86
C ASP A 75 -5.90 5.44 9.50
N SER A 76 -6.81 6.07 8.75
CA SER A 76 -7.52 7.27 9.19
C SER A 76 -8.75 6.92 10.04
N ASP A 77 -8.75 7.40 11.29
CA ASP A 77 -9.90 7.34 12.20
C ASP A 77 -11.17 7.94 11.59
N ALA A 78 -11.02 9.02 10.82
CA ALA A 78 -12.15 9.67 10.15
C ALA A 78 -12.77 8.72 9.11
N ILE A 79 -11.94 8.01 8.32
CA ILE A 79 -12.41 7.00 7.37
C ILE A 79 -13.09 5.85 8.13
N ARG A 80 -12.47 5.34 9.21
CA ARG A 80 -13.05 4.26 10.03
C ARG A 80 -14.41 4.63 10.62
N ARG A 81 -14.58 5.85 11.13
CA ARG A 81 -15.87 6.36 11.65
C ARG A 81 -16.94 6.43 10.55
N ARG A 82 -16.58 6.88 9.35
CA ARG A 82 -17.52 6.90 8.21
C ARG A 82 -17.95 5.50 7.79
N VAL A 83 -17.02 4.54 7.73
CA VAL A 83 -17.35 3.13 7.47
C VAL A 83 -18.29 2.60 8.57
N ALA A 84 -17.98 2.87 9.84
CA ALA A 84 -18.81 2.44 10.95
C ALA A 84 -20.24 3.00 10.89
N ALA A 85 -20.39 4.28 10.50
CA ALA A 85 -21.69 4.92 10.31
C ALA A 85 -22.46 4.35 9.11
N ARG A 86 -21.80 4.23 7.94
CA ARG A 86 -22.41 3.72 6.70
C ARG A 86 -22.94 2.30 6.87
N PHE A 87 -22.14 1.42 7.45
CA PHE A 87 -22.50 0.01 7.65
C PHE A 87 -23.12 -0.30 9.02
N LYS A 88 -23.38 0.74 9.83
CA LYS A 88 -24.01 0.65 11.16
C LYS A 88 -23.34 -0.40 12.05
N THR A 89 -22.01 -0.47 12.03
CA THR A 89 -21.24 -1.48 12.79
C THR A 89 -21.28 -1.20 14.31
N GLY A 90 -21.62 0.03 14.71
CA GLY A 90 -21.65 0.46 16.11
C GLY A 90 -20.27 0.59 16.76
N SER A 91 -19.19 0.40 16.00
CA SER A 91 -17.82 0.38 16.51
C SER A 91 -16.79 0.62 15.39
N THR A 92 -15.68 1.29 15.73
CA THR A 92 -14.50 1.48 14.86
C THR A 92 -13.43 0.41 15.07
N GLU A 93 -13.70 -0.60 15.91
CA GLU A 93 -12.79 -1.72 16.17
C GLU A 93 -12.71 -2.65 14.96
N ALA A 94 -11.55 -3.29 14.76
CA ALA A 94 -11.28 -4.01 13.52
C ALA A 94 -12.30 -5.10 13.19
N PHE A 95 -12.75 -5.86 14.18
CA PHE A 95 -13.69 -6.95 13.96
C PHE A 95 -15.02 -6.46 13.36
N GLY A 96 -15.59 -5.40 13.94
CA GLY A 96 -16.87 -4.86 13.47
C GLY A 96 -16.77 -4.28 12.06
N LEU A 97 -15.67 -3.59 11.77
CA LEU A 97 -15.40 -3.03 10.44
C LEU A 97 -15.15 -4.15 9.42
N LEU A 98 -14.27 -5.11 9.69
CA LEU A 98 -13.96 -6.19 8.75
C LEU A 98 -15.13 -7.16 8.55
N ALA A 99 -16.02 -7.33 9.53
CA ALA A 99 -17.27 -8.07 9.32
C ALA A 99 -18.17 -7.39 8.27
N ALA A 100 -18.11 -6.05 8.17
CA ALA A 100 -18.88 -5.28 7.20
C ALA A 100 -18.17 -5.19 5.83
N ILE A 101 -16.89 -4.80 5.81
CA ILE A 101 -16.14 -4.43 4.59
C ILE A 101 -15.00 -5.40 4.23
N GLY A 102 -14.80 -6.49 4.98
CA GLY A 102 -13.69 -7.42 4.77
C GLY A 102 -13.89 -8.41 3.61
N ARG A 103 -14.85 -8.17 2.70
CA ARG A 103 -15.11 -9.09 1.58
C ARG A 103 -14.08 -8.95 0.46
N ASP A 104 -13.48 -7.78 0.32
CA ASP A 104 -12.38 -7.54 -0.62
C ASP A 104 -11.31 -6.66 0.04
N CYS A 105 -10.33 -7.32 0.69
CA CYS A 105 -9.20 -6.67 1.34
C CYS A 105 -7.99 -6.54 0.40
N VAL A 106 -6.94 -5.84 0.84
CA VAL A 106 -5.58 -6.02 0.32
C VAL A 106 -5.14 -7.47 0.54
N GLY A 107 -4.44 -8.03 -0.45
CA GLY A 107 -4.09 -9.44 -0.51
C GLY A 107 -5.26 -10.32 -0.94
N ALA A 108 -5.25 -11.58 -0.49
CA ALA A 108 -6.23 -12.59 -0.88
C ALA A 108 -7.33 -12.86 0.14
N LEU A 109 -7.25 -12.23 1.31
CA LEU A 109 -8.12 -12.55 2.41
C LEU A 109 -9.53 -11.99 2.19
N GLN A 110 -10.50 -12.88 2.34
CA GLN A 110 -11.91 -12.56 2.41
C GLN A 110 -12.47 -13.01 3.76
N LEU A 111 -13.10 -12.10 4.47
CA LEU A 111 -13.71 -12.34 5.78
C LEU A 111 -15.23 -12.45 5.63
N LEU A 112 -15.77 -13.57 6.09
CA LEU A 112 -17.20 -13.88 6.07
C LEU A 112 -17.67 -14.31 7.47
N ALA A 113 -18.98 -14.28 7.69
CA ALA A 113 -19.56 -14.92 8.87
C ALA A 113 -19.19 -16.42 8.88
N ASP A 114 -19.02 -17.01 10.07
CA ASP A 114 -18.49 -18.38 10.22
C ASP A 114 -19.38 -19.46 9.56
N ASP A 115 -20.68 -19.18 9.40
CA ASP A 115 -21.66 -20.03 8.74
C ASP A 115 -21.76 -19.81 7.22
N LYS A 116 -20.93 -18.92 6.64
CA LYS A 116 -20.95 -18.56 5.22
C LYS A 116 -19.65 -18.89 4.51
N GLY A 117 -19.80 -19.38 3.29
CA GLY A 117 -18.72 -19.51 2.31
C GLY A 117 -18.88 -18.54 1.14
N PRO A 118 -17.83 -18.27 0.38
CA PRO A 118 -17.91 -17.40 -0.78
C PRO A 118 -18.63 -18.09 -1.93
N THR A 119 -19.67 -17.43 -2.47
CA THR A 119 -20.39 -17.88 -3.67
C THR A 119 -19.86 -17.16 -4.90
N GLY A 120 -19.75 -17.87 -6.02
CA GLY A 120 -19.28 -17.30 -7.29
C GLY A 120 -17.81 -16.86 -7.30
N PHE A 121 -16.97 -17.43 -6.42
CA PHE A 121 -15.54 -17.07 -6.34
C PHE A 121 -14.72 -17.47 -7.58
N ASP A 122 -15.26 -18.35 -8.40
CA ASP A 122 -14.66 -18.86 -9.63
C ASP A 122 -15.18 -18.16 -10.89
N GLN A 123 -16.04 -17.15 -10.73
CA GLN A 123 -16.65 -16.39 -11.80
C GLN A 123 -16.38 -14.90 -11.61
N VAL A 124 -16.45 -14.15 -12.72
CA VAL A 124 -16.35 -12.69 -12.70
C VAL A 124 -17.73 -12.13 -12.96
N GLU A 125 -18.35 -11.62 -11.91
CA GLU A 125 -19.68 -11.01 -11.96
C GLU A 125 -19.61 -9.55 -11.51
N GLY A 126 -20.24 -8.67 -12.28
CA GLY A 126 -20.32 -7.27 -11.95
C GLY A 126 -21.39 -6.55 -12.74
N VAL A 127 -21.83 -5.41 -12.20
CA VAL A 127 -22.75 -4.50 -12.88
C VAL A 127 -21.90 -3.48 -13.62
N PRO A 128 -22.02 -3.36 -14.96
CA PRO A 128 -21.33 -2.31 -15.71
C PRO A 128 -21.64 -0.93 -15.14
N VAL A 129 -20.62 -0.08 -15.06
CA VAL A 129 -20.76 1.32 -14.67
C VAL A 129 -20.14 2.22 -15.73
N ASP A 130 -20.87 3.27 -16.08
CA ASP A 130 -20.41 4.34 -16.95
C ASP A 130 -19.65 5.41 -16.16
N ASP A 131 -19.08 6.36 -16.89
CA ASP A 131 -18.23 7.40 -16.32
C ASP A 131 -19.04 8.33 -15.40
N GLU A 132 -20.32 8.60 -15.70
CA GLU A 132 -21.22 9.38 -14.86
C GLU A 132 -21.56 8.68 -13.54
N ALA A 133 -21.79 7.36 -13.55
CA ALA A 133 -22.01 6.58 -12.34
C ALA A 133 -20.75 6.53 -11.46
N ILE A 134 -19.57 6.42 -12.09
CA ILE A 134 -18.29 6.50 -11.37
C ILE A 134 -18.12 7.89 -10.76
N GLU A 135 -18.35 8.98 -11.50
CA GLU A 135 -18.26 10.35 -10.98
C GLU A 135 -19.15 10.54 -9.74
N ARG A 136 -20.42 10.12 -9.83
CA ARG A 136 -21.37 10.21 -8.71
C ARG A 136 -20.88 9.43 -7.50
N HIS A 137 -20.37 8.21 -7.70
CA HIS A 137 -19.87 7.40 -6.60
C HIS A 137 -18.64 8.03 -5.92
N LEU A 138 -17.71 8.56 -6.71
CA LEU A 138 -16.54 9.28 -6.19
C LEU A 138 -16.95 10.52 -5.37
N LEU A 139 -17.98 11.25 -5.78
CA LEU A 139 -18.53 12.39 -5.03
C LEU A 139 -19.19 11.98 -3.70
N GLU A 140 -19.87 10.83 -3.67
CA GLU A 140 -20.45 10.26 -2.45
C GLU A 140 -19.38 9.88 -1.42
N VAL A 141 -18.22 9.39 -1.87
CA VAL A 141 -17.08 9.05 -1.00
C VAL A 141 -16.55 10.28 -0.26
N VAL A 142 -16.44 11.42 -0.96
CA VAL A 142 -15.88 12.67 -0.41
C VAL A 142 -16.92 13.47 0.40
N THR A 143 -18.20 13.41 0.00
CA THR A 143 -19.28 14.21 0.61
C THR A 143 -20.50 13.37 1.03
N PRO A 144 -20.33 12.40 1.95
CA PRO A 144 -21.40 11.46 2.30
C PRO A 144 -22.65 12.15 2.88
N ASP A 145 -22.48 13.26 3.61
CA ASP A 145 -23.59 14.01 4.22
C ASP A 145 -24.50 14.70 3.18
N ARG A 146 -24.03 14.92 1.94
CA ARG A 146 -24.85 15.49 0.86
C ARG A 146 -25.69 14.45 0.11
N PHE A 147 -25.31 13.18 0.20
CA PHE A 147 -25.92 12.08 -0.55
C PHE A 147 -26.54 11.00 0.35
N ALA A 148 -26.73 11.31 1.64
CA ALA A 148 -27.37 10.44 2.61
C ALA A 148 -28.82 10.15 2.21
N GLY A 149 -29.06 9.05 1.48
CA GLY A 149 -30.42 8.62 1.16
C GLY A 149 -30.62 7.67 -0.01
N GLN A 150 -29.60 7.22 -0.74
CA GLN A 150 -29.83 6.33 -1.89
C GLN A 150 -28.97 5.05 -1.88
N ASP A 151 -29.71 3.96 -1.97
CA ASP A 151 -29.36 2.56 -2.19
C ASP A 151 -28.97 1.67 -0.98
N PRO A 152 -29.94 0.89 -0.42
CA PRO A 152 -29.68 -0.18 0.55
C PRO A 152 -28.98 -1.42 -0.04
N ASP A 153 -28.91 -1.55 -1.37
CA ASP A 153 -28.37 -2.73 -2.09
C ASP A 153 -26.89 -2.59 -2.52
N ASP A 154 -26.17 -1.63 -1.91
CA ASP A 154 -24.76 -1.40 -2.16
C ASP A 154 -23.92 -2.52 -1.51
N ASP A 155 -23.83 -3.65 -2.21
CA ASP A 155 -23.02 -4.85 -1.89
C ASP A 155 -21.50 -4.58 -1.86
N PHE A 156 -21.12 -3.34 -2.14
CA PHE A 156 -19.76 -2.89 -2.34
C PHE A 156 -19.02 -2.73 -1.00
N ARG A 157 -18.31 -3.80 -0.62
CA ARG A 157 -17.70 -4.01 0.70
C ARG A 157 -16.19 -4.22 0.56
N ILE A 158 -15.47 -3.12 0.36
CA ILE A 158 -14.03 -3.10 0.13
C ILE A 158 -13.31 -2.51 1.34
N SER A 159 -12.18 -3.13 1.72
CA SER A 159 -11.28 -2.62 2.73
C SER A 159 -9.90 -2.39 2.13
N LEU A 160 -9.44 -1.14 2.15
CA LEU A 160 -8.12 -0.75 1.66
C LEU A 160 -7.39 0.05 2.73
N ALA A 161 -6.17 -0.36 3.05
CA ALA A 161 -5.33 0.32 4.04
C ALA A 161 -4.82 1.69 3.54
N GLY A 162 -4.29 2.51 4.47
CA GLY A 162 -3.74 3.84 4.19
C GLY A 162 -4.66 5.00 4.60
N ALA A 163 -4.17 6.23 4.48
CA ALA A 163 -4.83 7.43 5.01
C ALA A 163 -5.64 8.25 3.98
N GLN A 164 -5.45 7.98 2.70
CA GLN A 164 -6.11 8.69 1.59
C GLN A 164 -7.48 8.08 1.25
N GLU A 165 -8.44 8.93 0.91
CA GLU A 165 -9.72 8.49 0.37
C GLU A 165 -9.51 7.80 -0.97
N LYS A 166 -10.05 6.58 -1.05
CA LYS A 166 -9.89 5.72 -2.20
C LYS A 166 -11.11 4.84 -2.37
N ASP A 167 -11.30 4.47 -3.61
CA ASP A 167 -12.32 3.52 -4.03
C ASP A 167 -11.67 2.40 -4.84
N ALA A 168 -12.40 1.34 -5.21
CA ALA A 168 -11.87 0.33 -6.10
C ALA A 168 -12.92 -0.29 -7.02
N PHE A 169 -12.60 -0.40 -8.30
CA PHE A 169 -13.49 -0.95 -9.32
C PHE A 169 -12.90 -2.20 -9.98
N LEU A 170 -13.77 -2.98 -10.62
CA LEU A 170 -13.36 -4.06 -11.50
C LEU A 170 -13.23 -3.52 -12.93
N ARG A 171 -12.11 -3.77 -13.59
CA ARG A 171 -11.95 -3.66 -15.05
C ARG A 171 -11.96 -5.07 -15.61
N TRP A 172 -12.95 -5.40 -16.42
CA TRP A 172 -13.06 -6.71 -17.06
C TRP A 172 -13.53 -6.53 -18.51
N ASN A 173 -12.88 -7.22 -19.45
CA ASN A 173 -13.18 -7.12 -20.89
C ASN A 173 -13.29 -5.67 -21.41
N GLY A 174 -12.44 -4.78 -20.90
CA GLY A 174 -12.41 -3.38 -21.31
C GLY A 174 -13.55 -2.50 -20.76
N GLN A 175 -14.30 -2.98 -19.77
CA GLN A 175 -15.38 -2.22 -19.12
C GLN A 175 -15.12 -2.04 -17.63
N TRP A 176 -15.60 -0.92 -17.06
CA TRP A 176 -15.66 -0.73 -15.62
C TRP A 176 -16.92 -1.38 -15.07
N LEU A 177 -16.78 -2.12 -13.96
CA LEU A 177 -17.87 -2.80 -13.28
C LEU A 177 -17.79 -2.57 -11.77
N LYS A 178 -18.95 -2.54 -11.12
CA LYS A 178 -19.10 -2.78 -9.68
C LYS A 178 -19.17 -4.29 -9.45
N PRO A 179 -18.21 -4.89 -8.72
CA PRO A 179 -18.19 -6.33 -8.50
C PRO A 179 -19.40 -6.79 -7.65
N ARG A 180 -19.86 -8.03 -7.89
CA ARG A 180 -20.89 -8.71 -7.09
C ARG A 180 -20.32 -9.96 -6.42
N GLY A 181 -20.93 -10.34 -5.29
CA GLY A 181 -20.59 -11.57 -4.57
C GLY A 181 -19.12 -11.60 -4.13
N ALA A 182 -18.39 -12.66 -4.53
CA ALA A 182 -16.98 -12.84 -4.23
C ALA A 182 -16.03 -12.25 -5.29
N THR A 183 -16.55 -11.61 -6.34
CA THR A 183 -15.74 -11.01 -7.40
C THR A 183 -14.84 -9.90 -6.83
N PRO A 184 -13.52 -9.94 -7.03
CA PRO A 184 -12.63 -8.88 -6.56
C PRO A 184 -12.66 -7.63 -7.42
N THR A 185 -12.27 -6.51 -6.83
CA THR A 185 -11.81 -5.33 -7.58
C THR A 185 -10.43 -5.57 -8.19
N THR A 186 -10.08 -4.79 -9.21
CA THR A 186 -8.79 -4.86 -9.93
C THR A 186 -8.03 -3.54 -9.94
N HIS A 187 -8.70 -2.42 -9.65
CA HIS A 187 -8.09 -1.10 -9.70
C HIS A 187 -8.50 -0.30 -8.47
N ILE A 188 -7.57 0.43 -7.88
CA ILE A 188 -7.80 1.39 -6.81
C ILE A 188 -7.84 2.78 -7.42
N PHE A 189 -8.89 3.54 -7.11
CA PHE A 189 -9.08 4.91 -7.55
C PHE A 189 -8.71 5.81 -6.38
N LYS A 190 -7.65 6.60 -6.54
CA LYS A 190 -7.20 7.57 -5.54
C LYS A 190 -7.66 8.97 -5.92
N LEU A 191 -8.36 9.62 -5.00
CA LEU A 191 -8.84 11.00 -5.16
C LEU A 191 -7.78 12.02 -4.72
N PRO A 192 -7.83 13.26 -5.20
CA PRO A 192 -6.96 14.33 -4.71
C PRO A 192 -7.01 14.49 -3.18
N LEU A 193 -5.85 14.68 -2.54
CA LEU A 193 -5.75 14.77 -1.07
C LEU A 193 -6.28 16.09 -0.50
N GLY A 194 -6.32 17.17 -1.30
CA GLY A 194 -6.68 18.50 -0.82
C GLY A 194 -5.64 19.05 0.16
N LEU A 195 -6.08 19.66 1.27
CA LEU A 195 -5.19 20.25 2.27
C LEU A 195 -4.74 19.22 3.32
N VAL A 196 -3.44 19.04 3.50
CA VAL A 196 -2.86 17.99 4.37
C VAL A 196 -1.98 18.55 5.49
N GLY A 197 -2.11 17.96 6.68
CA GLY A 197 -1.28 18.24 7.85
C GLY A 197 -1.60 19.56 8.56
N GLY A 198 -0.92 19.81 9.68
CA GLY A 198 -1.19 21.00 10.53
C GLY A 198 -0.90 22.34 9.87
N ARG A 199 -0.07 22.36 8.81
CA ARG A 199 0.18 23.54 7.97
C ARG A 199 -0.72 23.63 6.75
N GLN A 200 -1.68 22.71 6.58
CA GLN A 200 -2.61 22.68 5.45
C GLN A 200 -1.91 22.80 4.10
N ALA A 201 -0.87 21.99 3.87
CA ALA A 201 -0.18 22.02 2.58
C ALA A 201 -1.11 21.55 1.47
N ASP A 202 -1.05 22.24 0.33
CA ASP A 202 -1.94 22.01 -0.79
C ASP A 202 -1.46 20.84 -1.66
N PHE A 203 -2.10 19.68 -1.46
CA PHE A 203 -1.93 18.47 -2.24
C PHE A 203 -3.14 18.23 -3.17
N SER A 204 -3.82 19.27 -3.62
CA SER A 204 -4.89 19.16 -4.64
C SER A 204 -4.39 18.57 -5.96
N THR A 205 -3.11 18.67 -6.26
CA THR A 205 -2.46 18.05 -7.44
C THR A 205 -1.83 16.69 -7.13
N SER A 206 -2.25 16.00 -6.06
CA SER A 206 -1.65 14.72 -5.64
C SER A 206 -1.74 13.61 -6.70
N VAL A 207 -2.79 13.62 -7.53
CA VAL A 207 -2.96 12.66 -8.65
C VAL A 207 -1.80 12.77 -9.66
N ASP A 208 -1.49 14.00 -10.08
CA ASP A 208 -0.41 14.26 -11.04
C ASP A 208 0.96 13.96 -10.42
N ASN A 209 1.13 14.34 -9.15
CA ASN A 209 2.36 14.11 -8.40
C ASN A 209 2.68 12.62 -8.26
N GLU A 210 1.73 11.83 -7.76
CA GLU A 210 1.93 10.39 -7.58
C GLU A 210 2.13 9.68 -8.92
N TRP A 211 1.35 10.01 -9.94
CA TRP A 211 1.55 9.45 -11.29
C TRP A 211 2.97 9.69 -11.80
N LEU A 212 3.46 10.92 -11.71
CA LEU A 212 4.78 11.29 -12.19
C LEU A 212 5.89 10.60 -11.39
N CYS A 213 5.77 10.56 -10.06
CA CYS A 213 6.71 9.83 -9.22
C CYS A 213 6.74 8.34 -9.55
N MET A 214 5.60 7.69 -9.73
CA MET A 214 5.54 6.27 -10.12
C MET A 214 6.13 6.04 -11.51
N ARG A 215 5.88 6.92 -12.48
CA ARG A 215 6.49 6.85 -13.82
C ARG A 215 7.99 7.04 -13.79
N LEU A 216 8.50 7.98 -12.99
CA LEU A 216 9.94 8.18 -12.78
C LEU A 216 10.59 6.94 -12.17
N MET A 217 10.01 6.37 -11.12
CA MET A 217 10.50 5.13 -10.49
C MET A 217 10.59 3.98 -11.52
N LYS A 218 9.60 3.86 -12.41
CA LYS A 218 9.59 2.90 -13.53
C LYS A 218 10.68 3.22 -14.57
N ALA A 219 10.91 4.49 -14.90
CA ALA A 219 11.97 4.92 -15.82
C ALA A 219 13.38 4.58 -15.31
N TYR A 220 13.60 4.62 -13.99
CA TYR A 220 14.84 4.09 -13.36
C TYR A 220 14.90 2.55 -13.28
N GLY A 221 13.92 1.84 -13.86
CA GLY A 221 13.90 0.39 -13.97
C GLY A 221 13.39 -0.33 -12.72
N LEU A 222 12.68 0.36 -11.80
CA LEU A 222 12.09 -0.29 -10.63
C LEU A 222 10.73 -0.92 -10.96
N PRO A 223 10.38 -2.06 -10.34
CA PRO A 223 9.03 -2.61 -10.43
C PRO A 223 8.08 -1.69 -9.68
N VAL A 224 7.11 -1.11 -10.38
CA VAL A 224 6.12 -0.17 -9.85
C VAL A 224 4.74 -0.60 -10.34
N ALA A 225 3.71 -0.44 -9.49
CA ALA A 225 2.34 -0.68 -9.89
C ALA A 225 1.98 0.14 -11.14
N ASN A 226 1.20 -0.43 -12.06
CA ASN A 226 0.71 0.36 -13.19
C ASN A 226 -0.33 1.36 -12.66
N ALA A 227 -0.22 2.60 -13.11
CA ALA A 227 -1.17 3.65 -12.73
C ALA A 227 -1.39 4.59 -13.91
N ASP A 228 -2.64 4.98 -14.12
CA ASP A 228 -3.03 5.92 -15.15
C ASP A 228 -3.91 7.01 -14.56
N ILE A 229 -3.90 8.17 -15.19
CA ILE A 229 -4.77 9.26 -14.82
C ILE A 229 -6.05 9.14 -15.64
N ALA A 230 -7.19 9.13 -14.96
CA ALA A 230 -8.50 9.17 -15.58
C ALA A 230 -9.31 10.37 -15.07
N THR A 231 -10.25 10.82 -15.90
CA THR A 231 -11.20 11.85 -15.53
C THR A 231 -12.62 11.34 -15.76
N PHE A 232 -13.43 11.33 -14.70
CA PHE A 232 -14.84 10.96 -14.72
C PHE A 232 -15.66 12.21 -14.42
N GLY A 233 -16.23 12.82 -15.46
CA GLY A 233 -16.83 14.15 -15.39
C GLY A 233 -15.84 15.21 -14.87
N LYS A 234 -16.05 15.72 -13.65
CA LYS A 234 -15.15 16.67 -12.97
C LYS A 234 -14.12 16.01 -12.05
N GLN A 235 -14.23 14.71 -11.80
CA GLN A 235 -13.35 13.98 -10.89
C GLN A 235 -12.12 13.47 -11.63
N ARG A 236 -10.96 14.08 -11.34
CA ARG A 236 -9.66 13.58 -11.78
C ARG A 236 -9.12 12.63 -10.72
N VAL A 237 -8.80 11.40 -11.11
CA VAL A 237 -8.34 10.35 -10.20
C VAL A 237 -7.09 9.65 -10.73
N LEU A 238 -6.30 9.09 -9.81
CA LEU A 238 -5.27 8.13 -10.15
C LEU A 238 -5.89 6.73 -10.10
N VAL A 239 -5.87 6.02 -11.22
CA VAL A 239 -6.35 4.64 -11.37
C VAL A 239 -5.15 3.72 -11.29
N VAL A 240 -4.98 3.02 -10.17
CA VAL A 240 -3.84 2.13 -9.89
C VAL A 240 -4.28 0.68 -10.07
N GLU A 241 -3.63 -0.05 -10.97
CA GLU A 241 -3.83 -1.50 -11.14
C GLU A 241 -3.34 -2.24 -9.90
N ARG A 242 -4.20 -3.10 -9.36
CA ARG A 242 -3.91 -3.92 -8.20
C ARG A 242 -2.98 -5.08 -8.58
N PHE A 243 -1.77 -5.05 -8.05
CA PHE A 243 -0.78 -6.12 -8.21
C PHE A 243 -0.99 -7.31 -7.26
N ASP A 244 -1.99 -7.25 -6.38
CA ASP A 244 -2.48 -8.39 -5.59
C ASP A 244 -3.65 -9.13 -6.27
N ARG A 245 -3.82 -8.93 -7.59
CA ARG A 245 -4.83 -9.56 -8.43
C ARG A 245 -4.17 -10.14 -9.66
N ALA A 246 -4.64 -11.29 -10.13
CA ALA A 246 -4.11 -11.94 -11.33
C ALA A 246 -5.23 -12.62 -12.13
N VAL A 247 -5.25 -12.37 -13.44
CA VAL A 247 -6.14 -13.09 -14.36
C VAL A 247 -5.55 -14.47 -14.65
N SER A 248 -6.39 -15.49 -14.71
CA SER A 248 -5.97 -16.84 -15.11
C SER A 248 -5.45 -16.88 -16.54
N ASN A 249 -4.61 -17.87 -16.87
CA ASN A 249 -4.03 -18.02 -18.21
C ASN A 249 -5.09 -18.17 -19.32
N ASP A 250 -6.26 -18.72 -19.00
CA ASP A 250 -7.38 -18.86 -19.93
C ASP A 250 -8.29 -17.62 -20.00
N GLY A 251 -7.99 -16.57 -19.22
CA GLY A 251 -8.72 -15.32 -19.20
C GLY A 251 -10.08 -15.36 -18.50
N LYS A 252 -10.42 -16.46 -17.81
CA LYS A 252 -11.78 -16.68 -17.28
C LYS A 252 -11.95 -16.36 -15.81
N ARG A 253 -10.88 -16.44 -15.03
CA ARG A 253 -10.91 -16.29 -13.57
C ARG A 253 -10.04 -15.14 -13.12
N LEU A 254 -10.45 -14.49 -12.05
CA LEU A 254 -9.68 -13.44 -11.38
C LEU A 254 -9.28 -13.92 -9.99
N PHE A 255 -7.99 -14.19 -9.81
CA PHE A 255 -7.42 -14.62 -8.54
C PHE A 255 -6.98 -13.44 -7.69
N ARG A 256 -7.09 -13.60 -6.37
CA ARG A 256 -6.41 -12.74 -5.40
C ARG A 256 -5.09 -13.37 -4.97
N LEU A 257 -4.05 -12.56 -4.85
CA LEU A 257 -2.71 -12.99 -4.43
C LEU A 257 -2.52 -12.67 -2.95
N VAL A 258 -1.92 -13.60 -2.19
CA VAL A 258 -1.66 -13.35 -0.76
C VAL A 258 -0.51 -12.36 -0.66
N GLN A 259 -0.76 -11.25 0.00
CA GLN A 259 0.17 -10.14 0.14
C GLN A 259 0.02 -9.56 1.54
N GLU A 260 1.11 -9.03 2.08
CA GLU A 260 1.14 -8.27 3.32
C GLU A 260 2.19 -7.14 3.26
N ASP A 261 2.00 -6.11 4.07
CA ASP A 261 2.98 -5.02 4.23
C ASP A 261 4.07 -5.34 5.27
N PHE A 262 5.13 -4.54 5.37
CA PHE A 262 6.21 -4.82 6.33
C PHE A 262 5.83 -4.58 7.81
N CYS A 263 4.75 -3.86 8.11
CA CYS A 263 4.22 -3.84 9.47
C CYS A 263 3.66 -5.22 9.81
N GLN A 264 2.80 -5.77 8.95
CA GLN A 264 2.23 -7.11 9.09
C GLN A 264 3.30 -8.19 9.10
N ALA A 265 4.21 -8.20 8.12
CA ALA A 265 5.26 -9.21 7.99
C ALA A 265 6.18 -9.26 9.22
N THR A 266 6.30 -8.14 9.94
CA THR A 266 7.14 -8.03 11.13
C THR A 266 6.37 -7.96 12.45
N GLY A 267 5.06 -8.25 12.43
CA GLY A 267 4.18 -8.27 13.61
C GLY A 267 4.04 -6.90 14.30
N THR A 268 4.33 -5.82 13.60
CA THR A 268 4.36 -4.46 14.15
C THR A 268 3.00 -3.80 13.97
N SER A 269 2.53 -3.08 15.00
CA SER A 269 1.26 -2.35 14.93
C SER A 269 1.25 -1.35 13.77
N PRO A 270 0.16 -1.25 12.99
CA PRO A 270 0.04 -0.25 11.93
C PRO A 270 0.07 1.19 12.47
N LEU A 271 -0.17 1.39 13.77
CA LEU A 271 -0.13 2.71 14.42
C LEU A 271 1.28 3.29 14.56
N VAL A 272 2.33 2.46 14.48
CA VAL A 272 3.74 2.86 14.58
C VAL A 272 4.51 2.49 13.31
N LYS A 273 3.92 2.79 12.16
CA LYS A 273 4.49 2.46 10.83
C LYS A 273 5.79 3.18 10.49
N TYR A 274 6.08 4.31 11.16
CA TYR A 274 7.29 5.07 10.96
C TYR A 274 8.42 4.59 11.87
N GLU A 275 9.64 4.56 11.33
CA GLU A 275 10.80 4.04 12.06
C GLU A 275 11.14 4.87 13.31
N ASN A 276 10.97 6.19 13.25
CA ASN A 276 11.19 7.08 14.40
C ASN A 276 10.15 6.90 15.52
N GLU A 277 9.07 6.17 15.28
CA GLU A 277 8.00 5.84 16.24
C GLU A 277 8.08 4.39 16.72
N GLY A 278 9.08 3.62 16.26
CA GLY A 278 9.27 2.20 16.61
C GLY A 278 8.92 1.22 15.48
N GLY A 279 8.54 1.72 14.31
CA GLY A 279 8.28 0.92 13.12
C GLY A 279 9.51 0.23 12.54
N PRO A 280 9.33 -0.75 11.64
CA PRO A 280 10.44 -1.46 11.03
C PRO A 280 11.22 -0.53 10.10
N GLY A 281 12.51 -0.41 10.37
CA GLY A 281 13.48 0.35 9.60
C GLY A 281 14.20 -0.45 8.53
N LEU A 282 15.13 0.20 7.81
CA LEU A 282 15.89 -0.43 6.72
C LEU A 282 16.59 -1.72 7.17
N VAL A 283 17.24 -1.74 8.34
CA VAL A 283 17.91 -2.97 8.83
C VAL A 283 16.94 -4.14 8.88
N LYS A 284 15.76 -3.96 9.50
CA LYS A 284 14.78 -5.03 9.68
C LYS A 284 14.19 -5.49 8.35
N ILE A 285 13.91 -4.55 7.45
CA ILE A 285 13.33 -4.83 6.13
C ILE A 285 14.35 -5.54 5.22
N PHE A 286 15.60 -5.07 5.16
CA PHE A 286 16.67 -5.75 4.39
C PHE A 286 16.95 -7.16 4.92
N THR A 287 17.03 -7.34 6.24
CA THR A 287 17.21 -8.68 6.84
C THR A 287 16.07 -9.64 6.48
N LEU A 288 14.84 -9.15 6.38
CA LEU A 288 13.73 -9.98 5.90
C LEU A 288 13.91 -10.30 4.41
N LEU A 289 14.17 -9.30 3.56
CA LEU A 289 14.31 -9.47 2.11
C LEU A 289 15.49 -10.36 1.69
N GLN A 290 16.49 -10.55 2.54
CA GLN A 290 17.53 -11.57 2.32
C GLN A 290 16.97 -13.00 2.19
N GLN A 291 15.75 -13.25 2.68
CA GLN A 291 15.05 -14.54 2.59
C GLN A 291 14.09 -14.61 1.39
N SER A 292 14.02 -13.55 0.58
CA SER A 292 13.23 -13.54 -0.65
C SER A 292 13.73 -14.61 -1.62
N VAL A 293 12.80 -15.18 -2.40
CA VAL A 293 13.16 -16.08 -3.51
C VAL A 293 13.94 -15.37 -4.63
N ASP A 294 13.93 -14.04 -4.65
CA ASP A 294 14.67 -13.17 -5.58
C ASP A 294 15.38 -12.05 -4.81
N ALA A 295 16.17 -12.44 -3.80
CA ALA A 295 16.80 -11.52 -2.86
C ALA A 295 17.67 -10.45 -3.54
N GLU A 296 18.45 -10.80 -4.58
CA GLU A 296 19.31 -9.83 -5.26
C GLU A 296 18.48 -8.67 -5.87
N ARG A 297 17.41 -9.01 -6.59
CA ARG A 297 16.51 -8.02 -7.20
C ARG A 297 15.76 -7.21 -6.15
N ASP A 298 15.28 -7.86 -5.10
CA ASP A 298 14.47 -7.20 -4.07
C ASP A 298 15.32 -6.24 -3.22
N LEU A 299 16.53 -6.64 -2.84
CA LEU A 299 17.48 -5.78 -2.12
C LEU A 299 17.92 -4.59 -3.00
N ARG A 300 18.16 -4.82 -4.30
CA ARG A 300 18.42 -3.72 -5.27
C ARG A 300 17.23 -2.77 -5.33
N THR A 301 16.01 -3.30 -5.45
CA THR A 301 14.79 -2.49 -5.55
C THR A 301 14.63 -1.60 -4.32
N LEU A 302 14.80 -2.16 -3.12
CA LEU A 302 14.67 -1.41 -1.88
C LEU A 302 15.79 -0.36 -1.71
N MET A 303 17.04 -0.69 -2.06
CA MET A 303 18.13 0.29 -1.96
C MET A 303 17.95 1.44 -2.96
N ALA A 304 17.59 1.11 -4.21
CA ALA A 304 17.31 2.08 -5.25
C ALA A 304 16.12 2.99 -4.89
N SER A 305 15.06 2.45 -4.28
CA SER A 305 13.92 3.26 -3.85
C SER A 305 14.32 4.29 -2.79
N GLN A 306 15.25 3.97 -1.86
CA GLN A 306 15.71 4.95 -0.87
C GLN A 306 16.45 6.12 -1.49
N ILE A 307 17.28 5.85 -2.51
CA ILE A 307 17.97 6.92 -3.26
C ILE A 307 16.95 7.79 -3.96
N LEU A 308 15.97 7.20 -4.67
CA LEU A 308 14.94 7.97 -5.37
C LEU A 308 13.99 8.71 -4.42
N PHE A 309 13.65 8.16 -3.26
CA PHE A 309 12.86 8.88 -2.25
C PHE A 309 13.58 10.12 -1.77
N TRP A 310 14.90 10.04 -1.58
CA TRP A 310 15.68 11.24 -1.29
C TRP A 310 15.70 12.20 -2.49
N MET A 311 15.99 11.73 -3.71
CA MET A 311 16.09 12.59 -4.90
C MET A 311 14.77 13.30 -5.23
N LEU A 312 13.65 12.58 -5.13
CA LEU A 312 12.30 13.08 -5.34
C LEU A 312 11.75 13.85 -4.14
N ARG A 313 12.48 13.90 -3.01
CA ARG A 313 11.99 14.49 -1.75
C ARG A 313 10.65 13.86 -1.33
N ALA A 314 10.53 12.55 -1.44
CA ALA A 314 9.37 11.76 -1.06
C ALA A 314 9.51 11.32 0.42
N PRO A 315 8.76 11.93 1.35
CA PRO A 315 8.98 11.69 2.78
C PRO A 315 8.29 10.42 3.29
N ASP A 316 7.27 9.93 2.59
CA ASP A 316 6.29 8.96 3.13
C ASP A 316 6.59 7.49 2.78
N GLY A 317 7.87 7.15 2.57
CA GLY A 317 8.32 5.79 2.28
C GLY A 317 8.39 4.89 3.52
N HIS A 318 7.31 4.79 4.29
CA HIS A 318 7.27 4.04 5.56
C HIS A 318 6.97 2.54 5.36
N ALA A 319 6.95 1.77 6.45
CA ALA A 319 6.85 0.30 6.41
C ALA A 319 5.60 -0.25 5.67
N LYS A 320 4.47 0.47 5.72
CA LYS A 320 3.25 0.06 4.99
C LYS A 320 3.28 0.34 3.48
N ASN A 321 4.29 1.07 2.97
CA ASN A 321 4.45 1.40 1.55
C ASN A 321 5.35 0.39 0.81
N PHE A 322 5.76 -0.66 1.51
CA PHE A 322 6.42 -1.82 0.95
C PHE A 322 5.61 -3.05 1.34
N SER A 323 5.42 -3.97 0.39
CA SER A 323 4.72 -5.23 0.63
C SER A 323 5.51 -6.40 0.07
N ILE A 324 5.22 -7.60 0.57
CA ILE A 324 5.69 -8.87 0.04
C ILE A 324 4.51 -9.72 -0.42
N GLN A 325 4.70 -10.48 -1.49
CA GLN A 325 3.75 -11.49 -1.93
C GLN A 325 4.16 -12.84 -1.35
N LEU A 326 3.27 -13.49 -0.61
CA LEU A 326 3.48 -14.85 -0.10
C LEU A 326 3.12 -15.87 -1.20
N LEU A 327 4.07 -16.72 -1.53
CA LEU A 327 3.97 -17.70 -2.60
C LEU A 327 3.45 -19.05 -2.09
N PRO A 328 2.71 -19.80 -2.92
CA PRO A 328 2.36 -21.19 -2.61
C PRO A 328 3.59 -22.11 -2.65
N GLY A 329 3.46 -23.30 -2.05
CA GLY A 329 4.52 -24.30 -1.98
C GLY A 329 5.20 -24.34 -0.62
N GLN A 330 6.54 -24.30 -0.57
CA GLN A 330 7.27 -24.31 0.71
C GLN A 330 6.87 -23.10 1.56
N VAL A 331 6.59 -23.36 2.84
CA VAL A 331 6.14 -22.35 3.81
C VAL A 331 7.15 -21.21 3.91
N GLY A 332 6.65 -19.97 3.84
CA GLY A 332 7.47 -18.77 4.02
C GLY A 332 8.21 -18.29 2.78
N ARG A 333 7.94 -18.82 1.58
CA ARG A 333 8.47 -18.26 0.33
C ARG A 333 7.75 -16.95 -0.02
N PHE A 334 8.52 -15.92 -0.33
CA PHE A 334 7.99 -14.62 -0.75
C PHE A 334 8.96 -13.88 -1.66
N HIS A 335 8.47 -12.81 -2.30
CA HIS A 335 9.27 -11.76 -2.90
C HIS A 335 8.62 -10.40 -2.66
N LEU A 336 9.37 -9.32 -2.86
CA LEU A 336 8.87 -7.95 -2.81
C LEU A 336 7.83 -7.73 -3.90
N THR A 337 6.75 -7.01 -3.60
CA THR A 337 5.77 -6.59 -4.60
C THR A 337 6.29 -5.37 -5.38
N PRO A 338 5.65 -4.98 -6.49
CA PRO A 338 5.89 -3.67 -7.08
C PRO A 338 5.74 -2.56 -6.04
N LEU A 339 6.49 -1.47 -6.22
CA LEU A 339 6.40 -0.26 -5.43
C LEU A 339 5.10 0.50 -5.76
N TYR A 340 4.56 1.21 -4.78
CA TYR A 340 3.31 1.96 -4.90
C TYR A 340 3.32 3.16 -3.95
N ASP A 341 2.40 4.10 -4.15
CA ASP A 341 2.15 5.19 -3.20
C ASP A 341 3.40 6.05 -2.93
N VAL A 342 4.00 6.53 -4.02
CA VAL A 342 5.19 7.39 -3.99
C VAL A 342 4.78 8.80 -4.40
N MET A 343 5.00 9.77 -3.51
CA MET A 343 4.64 11.17 -3.75
C MET A 343 5.75 12.11 -3.31
N SER A 344 6.06 13.08 -4.15
CA SER A 344 7.08 14.09 -3.88
C SER A 344 6.52 15.23 -3.02
N ALA A 345 7.32 15.73 -2.07
CA ALA A 345 7.00 16.99 -1.39
C ALA A 345 7.38 18.23 -2.22
N LEU A 346 8.14 18.11 -3.32
CA LEU A 346 8.67 19.23 -4.10
C LEU A 346 7.61 20.29 -4.49
N PRO A 347 6.40 19.92 -4.97
CA PRO A 347 5.38 20.91 -5.33
C PRO A 347 4.90 21.76 -4.13
N VAL A 348 4.98 21.21 -2.92
CA VAL A 348 4.51 21.88 -1.70
C VAL A 348 5.64 22.47 -0.86
N LEU A 349 6.90 22.40 -1.31
CA LEU A 349 8.01 23.04 -0.60
C LEU A 349 8.01 24.56 -0.79
N GLY A 350 8.35 25.30 0.26
CA GLY A 350 8.52 26.74 0.24
C GLY A 350 8.35 27.38 1.61
N ASP A 351 8.55 28.71 1.66
CA ASP A 351 8.49 29.49 2.90
C ASP A 351 7.13 30.21 3.11
N GLY A 352 6.18 30.01 2.17
CA GLY A 352 4.86 30.63 2.20
C GLY A 352 3.82 29.89 3.08
N PRO A 353 2.62 30.47 3.25
CA PRO A 353 1.49 29.76 3.86
C PRO A 353 1.16 28.50 3.03
N ASN A 354 0.70 27.43 3.70
CA ASN A 354 0.38 26.15 3.06
C ASN A 354 1.56 25.50 2.31
N LYS A 355 2.81 25.84 2.69
CA LYS A 355 4.02 25.19 2.20
C LYS A 355 4.79 24.50 3.34
N TRP A 356 5.56 23.50 2.97
CA TRP A 356 6.46 22.78 3.86
C TRP A 356 7.88 23.31 3.76
N SER A 357 8.50 23.49 4.93
CA SER A 357 9.91 23.88 5.00
C SER A 357 10.79 22.72 4.55
N TRP A 358 11.71 22.98 3.63
CA TRP A 358 12.69 21.99 3.18
C TRP A 358 13.60 21.49 4.32
N ARG A 359 13.78 22.29 5.38
CA ARG A 359 14.59 21.92 6.55
C ARG A 359 13.91 20.86 7.41
N ASP A 360 12.58 20.82 7.41
CA ASP A 360 11.80 19.91 8.24
C ASP A 360 11.54 18.56 7.53
N LEU A 361 11.87 18.47 6.25
CA LEU A 361 11.61 17.29 5.44
C LEU A 361 12.50 16.11 5.85
N LYS A 362 11.86 14.97 6.12
CA LYS A 362 12.49 13.74 6.62
C LYS A 362 12.17 12.56 5.71
N LEU A 363 13.12 11.63 5.58
CA LEU A 363 12.84 10.26 5.14
C LEU A 363 12.08 9.53 6.24
N ALA A 364 11.12 8.67 5.88
CA ALA A 364 10.42 7.81 6.83
C ALA A 364 11.32 6.77 7.51
N MET A 365 12.37 6.33 6.81
CA MET A 365 13.40 5.44 7.33
C MET A 365 14.76 6.11 7.17
N ALA A 366 15.55 6.14 8.25
CA ALA A 366 16.84 6.82 8.22
C ALA A 366 17.90 6.02 7.48
N LEU A 367 18.75 6.76 6.77
CA LEU A 367 20.04 6.27 6.34
C LEU A 367 20.99 6.15 7.54
N ILE A 368 21.87 5.16 7.49
CA ILE A 368 22.69 4.72 8.60
C ILE A 368 24.15 5.09 8.33
N GLY A 369 24.67 6.07 9.07
CA GLY A 369 26.09 6.40 9.14
C GLY A 369 26.63 6.16 10.56
N LYS A 370 27.48 7.07 11.04
CA LYS A 370 27.82 7.14 12.48
C LYS A 370 26.57 7.39 13.33
N ASN A 371 25.66 8.21 12.80
CA ASN A 371 24.35 8.50 13.35
C ASN A 371 23.26 8.12 12.34
N ARG A 372 22.00 8.15 12.77
CA ARG A 372 20.82 8.00 11.91
C ARG A 372 20.50 9.34 11.24
N HIS A 373 20.27 9.33 9.92
CA HIS A 373 19.97 10.52 9.13
C HIS A 373 18.55 10.46 8.55
N TYR A 374 17.63 11.19 9.17
CA TYR A 374 16.25 11.37 8.68
C TYR A 374 16.11 12.64 7.84
N LEU A 375 16.64 13.75 8.34
CA LEU A 375 16.50 15.07 7.71
C LEU A 375 17.20 15.08 6.35
N MET A 376 16.43 15.20 5.27
CA MET A 376 16.92 15.02 3.90
C MET A 376 18.05 15.99 3.56
N HIS A 377 18.05 17.19 4.11
CA HIS A 377 19.11 18.17 3.88
C HIS A 377 20.45 17.84 4.58
N THR A 378 20.44 16.94 5.56
CA THR A 378 21.65 16.47 6.25
C THR A 378 22.20 15.18 5.64
N VAL A 379 21.46 14.57 4.71
CA VAL A 379 21.88 13.36 4.01
C VAL A 379 22.99 13.72 3.01
N GLN A 380 24.00 12.87 2.97
CA GLN A 380 25.14 12.98 2.06
C GLN A 380 25.32 11.65 1.34
N ARG A 381 26.00 11.68 0.18
CA ARG A 381 26.29 10.49 -0.64
C ARG A 381 26.88 9.33 0.16
N ARG A 382 27.86 9.60 1.02
CA ARG A 382 28.46 8.59 1.93
C ARG A 382 27.45 7.88 2.85
N HIS A 383 26.32 8.51 3.20
CA HIS A 383 25.31 7.88 4.06
C HIS A 383 24.57 6.75 3.34
N PHE A 384 24.41 6.82 2.01
CA PHE A 384 23.91 5.69 1.22
C PHE A 384 24.92 4.55 1.21
N ASN A 385 26.21 4.85 1.05
CA ASN A 385 27.29 3.86 1.06
C ASN A 385 27.40 3.15 2.42
N SER A 386 27.38 3.89 3.52
CA SER A 386 27.39 3.30 4.86
C SER A 386 26.13 2.48 5.14
N THR A 387 24.96 2.92 4.63
CA THR A 387 23.71 2.16 4.73
C THR A 387 23.84 0.84 3.99
N ALA A 388 24.24 0.85 2.71
CA ALA A 388 24.41 -0.34 1.88
C ALA A 388 25.26 -1.41 2.57
N LYS A 389 26.38 -1.01 3.17
CA LYS A 389 27.24 -1.91 3.94
C LYS A 389 26.56 -2.45 5.20
N LYS A 390 25.88 -1.57 5.96
CA LYS A 390 25.24 -1.93 7.22
C LYS A 390 24.07 -2.89 7.06
N VAL A 391 23.32 -2.75 5.97
CA VAL A 391 22.13 -3.58 5.69
C VAL A 391 22.46 -4.83 4.85
N GLY A 392 23.73 -5.04 4.51
CA GLY A 392 24.16 -6.20 3.73
C GLY A 392 23.73 -6.16 2.26
N TYR A 393 23.52 -4.97 1.68
CA TYR A 393 23.24 -4.81 0.25
C TYR A 393 24.52 -4.98 -0.60
N GLY A 394 25.64 -4.43 -0.13
CA GLY A 394 26.93 -4.45 -0.81
C GLY A 394 27.95 -3.55 -0.12
N GLU A 395 29.20 -3.53 -0.60
CA GLU A 395 30.25 -2.69 0.00
C GLU A 395 29.94 -1.18 -0.07
N SER A 396 29.15 -0.77 -1.06
CA SER A 396 28.67 0.61 -1.21
C SER A 396 27.41 0.67 -2.09
N ALA A 397 26.77 1.84 -2.15
CA ALA A 397 25.66 2.12 -3.06
C ALA A 397 26.13 2.81 -4.36
N GLU A 398 27.44 2.97 -4.54
CA GLU A 398 28.04 3.76 -5.62
C GLU A 398 27.61 3.34 -7.03
N PRO A 399 27.50 2.03 -7.37
CA PRO A 399 27.01 1.64 -8.68
C PRO A 399 25.61 2.20 -9.00
N LEU A 400 24.69 2.15 -8.02
CA LEU A 400 23.34 2.72 -8.18
C LEU A 400 23.37 4.25 -8.22
N LEU A 401 24.18 4.90 -7.37
CA LEU A 401 24.30 6.35 -7.33
C LEU A 401 24.83 6.89 -8.67
N GLN A 402 25.89 6.28 -9.21
CA GLN A 402 26.46 6.65 -10.50
C GLN A 402 25.49 6.40 -11.65
N GLU A 403 24.81 5.25 -11.65
CA GLU A 403 23.74 4.94 -12.61
C GLU A 403 22.68 6.06 -12.59
N PHE A 404 22.20 6.44 -11.41
CA PHE A 404 21.11 7.41 -11.29
C PHE A 404 21.56 8.82 -11.67
N ILE A 405 22.73 9.26 -11.23
CA ILE A 405 23.30 10.56 -11.65
C ILE A 405 23.40 10.63 -13.17
N ALA A 406 23.99 9.62 -13.81
CA ALA A 406 24.21 9.59 -15.25
C ALA A 406 22.90 9.53 -16.05
N ARG A 407 21.91 8.76 -15.59
CA ARG A 407 20.62 8.57 -16.30
C ARG A 407 19.63 9.71 -16.10
N THR A 408 19.77 10.52 -15.05
CA THR A 408 18.76 11.52 -14.67
C THR A 408 18.42 12.51 -15.79
N PRO A 409 19.37 13.10 -16.54
CA PRO A 409 19.04 14.02 -17.62
C PRO A 409 18.12 13.39 -18.68
N THR A 410 18.47 12.18 -19.14
CA THR A 410 17.71 11.44 -20.14
C THR A 410 16.32 11.03 -19.62
N VAL A 411 16.23 10.54 -18.37
CA VAL A 411 14.94 10.20 -17.74
C VAL A 411 14.02 11.43 -17.69
N VAL A 412 14.56 12.60 -17.38
CA VAL A 412 13.77 13.84 -17.32
C VAL A 412 13.26 14.25 -18.70
N GLU A 413 14.12 14.20 -19.73
CA GLU A 413 13.73 14.48 -21.11
C GLU A 413 12.64 13.53 -21.60
N GLU A 414 12.80 12.22 -21.36
CA GLU A 414 11.82 11.19 -21.70
C GLU A 414 10.48 11.43 -21.01
N MET A 415 10.50 11.76 -19.70
CA MET A 415 9.26 12.00 -18.96
C MET A 415 8.56 13.28 -19.40
N GLN A 416 9.30 14.34 -19.71
CA GLN A 416 8.72 15.58 -20.24
C GLN A 416 7.94 15.33 -21.54
N ALA A 417 8.42 14.44 -22.40
CA ALA A 417 7.76 14.06 -23.65
C ALA A 417 6.53 13.14 -23.45
N GLN A 418 6.41 12.48 -22.30
CA GLN A 418 5.35 11.50 -21.99
C GLN A 418 4.24 12.06 -21.09
N LEU A 419 4.31 13.33 -20.68
CA LEU A 419 3.28 13.93 -19.83
C LEU A 419 1.90 13.89 -20.52
N PRO A 420 0.84 13.45 -19.82
CA PRO A 420 -0.48 13.36 -20.41
C PRO A 420 -1.05 14.76 -20.64
N LYS A 421 -2.01 14.85 -21.56
CA LYS A 421 -2.73 16.11 -21.80
C LYS A 421 -3.42 16.59 -20.51
N GLY A 422 -3.27 17.88 -20.20
CA GLY A 422 -3.87 18.49 -19.01
C GLY A 422 -3.15 18.15 -17.70
N PHE A 423 -1.93 17.63 -17.76
CA PHE A 423 -1.07 17.45 -16.59
C PHE A 423 -0.66 18.81 -15.97
N SER A 424 -0.56 18.88 -14.64
CA SER A 424 -0.08 20.08 -13.96
C SER A 424 1.38 20.39 -14.29
N GLN A 425 1.59 21.48 -15.04
CA GLN A 425 2.93 21.93 -15.39
C GLN A 425 3.75 22.32 -14.15
N GLU A 426 3.11 22.88 -13.11
CA GLU A 426 3.80 23.20 -11.85
C GLU A 426 4.36 21.93 -11.20
N VAL A 427 3.60 20.83 -11.18
CA VAL A 427 4.08 19.55 -10.65
C VAL A 427 5.25 19.04 -11.50
N ALA A 428 5.13 19.07 -12.82
CA ALA A 428 6.19 18.63 -13.73
C ALA A 428 7.49 19.42 -13.48
N ASP A 429 7.42 20.75 -13.51
CA ASP A 429 8.59 21.63 -13.34
C ASP A 429 9.26 21.42 -11.97
N LYS A 430 8.46 21.33 -10.90
CA LYS A 430 8.98 21.14 -9.54
C LYS A 430 9.63 19.78 -9.34
N VAL A 431 8.98 18.71 -9.80
CA VAL A 431 9.45 17.34 -9.58
C VAL A 431 10.64 17.03 -10.49
N LEU A 432 10.54 17.31 -11.80
CA LEU A 432 11.62 17.04 -12.76
C LEU A 432 12.83 17.95 -12.53
N GLY A 433 12.61 19.24 -12.26
CA GLY A 433 13.67 20.18 -11.89
C GLY A 433 14.34 19.81 -10.57
N GLY A 434 13.57 19.41 -9.56
CA GLY A 434 14.11 18.94 -8.29
C GLY A 434 14.91 17.64 -8.41
N LEU A 435 14.53 16.75 -9.33
CA LEU A 435 15.26 15.52 -9.64
C LEU A 435 16.64 15.82 -10.27
N LEU A 436 16.70 16.73 -11.25
CA LEU A 436 17.96 17.21 -11.83
C LEU A 436 18.88 17.83 -10.78
N GLU A 437 18.33 18.66 -9.90
CA GLU A 437 19.09 19.29 -8.82
C GLU A 437 19.60 18.27 -7.81
N ALA A 438 18.81 17.26 -7.48
CA ALA A 438 19.23 16.17 -6.61
C ALA A 438 20.38 15.36 -7.22
N ALA A 439 20.36 15.09 -8.53
CA ALA A 439 21.46 14.41 -9.22
C ALA A 439 22.75 15.24 -9.17
N LYS A 440 22.70 16.54 -9.48
CA LYS A 440 23.86 17.46 -9.36
C LYS A 440 24.39 17.52 -7.92
N THR A 441 23.48 17.56 -6.96
CA THR A 441 23.83 17.56 -5.53
C THR A 441 24.60 16.28 -5.16
N LEU A 442 24.15 15.10 -5.62
CA LEU A 442 24.86 13.84 -5.37
C LEU A 442 26.21 13.77 -6.09
N GLU A 443 26.30 14.31 -7.31
CA GLU A 443 27.54 14.38 -8.07
C GLU A 443 28.58 15.25 -7.37
N GLY A 444 28.17 16.39 -6.82
CA GLY A 444 29.05 17.30 -6.07
C GLY A 444 29.41 16.83 -4.65
N MET A 445 28.74 15.81 -4.12
CA MET A 445 29.04 15.25 -2.79
C MET A 445 30.21 14.25 -2.84
N PRO A 446 31.14 14.28 -1.88
CA PRO A 446 32.16 13.25 -1.74
C PRO A 446 31.54 11.85 -1.55
N ALA A 447 32.11 10.85 -2.23
CA ALA A 447 31.69 9.44 -2.09
C ALA A 447 32.03 8.84 -0.71
N SER A 448 33.06 9.38 -0.05
CA SER A 448 33.55 8.96 1.28
C SER A 448 33.64 10.13 2.24
#